data_AF-A0A2E9P4G5-F1
#
_entry.id   AF-A0A2E9P4G5-F1
#
_cell.length_a   1.000
_cell.length_b   1.000
_cell.length_c   1.000
_cell.angle_alpha   90.00
_cell.angle_beta   90.00
_cell.angle_gamma   90.00
#
_symmetry.space_group_name_H-M   'P 1'
#
loop_
_entity.id
_entity.type
_entity.pdbx_description
1 polymer ?
#
loop_
_entity_poly.entity_id
_entity_poly.type
_entity_poly.pdbx_seq_one_letter_code
_entity_poly.pdbx_strand_id
1 'polypeptide(L)'
;MLARLFVASVAYGVTQTGWAHALSTDPTVIERINVGLVLPSELSLTWIFWLLFGLWVAQNSDRARYLFLGAGSGVGMGSIVAPIGIDMSMLSLGVALLIGAWICRGQPSNKWIAAITVSVFGAMTISMVFSAHIDISQDPLIRIIAVISMMFGASFIGGLLRQFVVWFPGQTPMGLRILSSWTVAFVTMQIAMSAVG
;
A
#
# COMPACT_ATOMS: atom_id res chain seq x y z
N MET A 1 -20.77 7.23 25.87
CA MET A 1 -19.85 6.78 24.80
C MET A 1 -20.56 5.91 23.75
N LEU A 2 -21.36 4.93 24.17
CA LEU A 2 -22.20 4.09 23.28
C LEU A 2 -23.24 4.85 22.44
N ALA A 3 -23.89 5.89 22.99
CA ALA A 3 -24.85 6.70 22.23
C ALA A 3 -24.23 7.45 21.03
N ARG A 4 -22.95 7.81 21.11
CA ARG A 4 -22.23 8.47 20.00
C ARG A 4 -21.83 7.48 18.90
N LEU A 5 -21.51 6.23 19.27
CA LEU A 5 -21.28 5.14 18.32
C LEU A 5 -22.58 4.74 17.60
N PHE A 6 -23.72 4.75 18.31
CA PHE A 6 -25.03 4.46 17.72
C PHE A 6 -25.50 5.57 16.77
N VAL A 7 -25.30 6.83 17.13
CA VAL A 7 -25.59 7.98 16.24
C VAL A 7 -24.65 7.97 15.02
N ALA A 8 -23.40 7.55 15.17
CA ALA A 8 -22.48 7.39 14.04
C ALA A 8 -22.90 6.23 13.11
N SER A 9 -23.38 5.11 13.64
CA SER A 9 -23.88 3.99 12.83
C SER A 9 -25.22 4.29 12.15
N VAL A 10 -26.10 5.05 12.80
CA VAL A 10 -27.35 5.53 12.19
C VAL A 10 -27.06 6.61 11.14
N ALA A 11 -26.10 7.52 11.38
CA ALA A 11 -25.66 8.48 10.37
C ALA A 11 -25.01 7.79 9.16
N TYR A 12 -24.27 6.70 9.37
CA TYR A 12 -23.71 5.87 8.29
C TYR A 12 -24.77 5.08 7.51
N GLY A 13 -25.85 4.66 8.18
CA GLY A 13 -27.02 4.03 7.53
C GLY A 13 -27.89 5.03 6.75
N VAL A 14 -28.05 6.25 7.26
CA VAL A 14 -28.81 7.32 6.58
C VAL A 14 -28.04 7.87 5.37
N THR A 15 -26.71 7.97 5.43
CA THR A 15 -25.92 8.35 4.25
C THR A 15 -26.01 7.29 3.15
N GLN A 16 -26.00 5.99 3.46
CA GLN A 16 -26.17 4.93 2.44
C GLN A 16 -27.43 5.13 1.58
N THR A 17 -28.54 5.60 2.16
CA THR A 17 -29.77 5.87 1.39
C THR A 17 -29.68 7.09 0.48
N GLY A 18 -28.89 8.11 0.84
CA GLY A 18 -28.63 9.29 -0.01
C GLY A 18 -27.63 9.00 -1.14
N TRP A 19 -26.61 8.17 -0.88
CA TRP A 19 -25.70 7.68 -1.91
C TRP A 19 -26.43 6.74 -2.88
N ALA A 20 -27.34 5.90 -2.41
CA ALA A 20 -28.14 5.03 -3.27
C ALA A 20 -28.95 5.81 -4.31
N HIS A 21 -29.48 6.99 -3.97
CA HIS A 21 -30.28 7.79 -4.91
C HIS A 21 -29.45 8.63 -5.90
N ALA A 22 -28.19 8.96 -5.57
CA ALA A 22 -27.25 9.68 -6.45
C ALA A 22 -26.37 8.74 -7.30
N LEU A 23 -26.16 7.50 -6.85
CA LEU A 23 -25.47 6.43 -7.59
C LEU A 23 -26.42 5.52 -8.39
N SER A 24 -27.74 5.53 -8.14
CA SER A 24 -28.71 4.71 -8.90
C SER A 24 -28.91 5.13 -10.36
N THR A 25 -28.36 6.27 -10.78
CA THR A 25 -28.64 6.82 -12.11
C THR A 25 -27.76 6.27 -13.22
N ASP A 26 -26.66 5.55 -12.92
CA ASP A 26 -25.85 4.96 -13.99
C ASP A 26 -25.11 3.67 -13.56
N PRO A 27 -25.66 2.48 -13.86
CA PRO A 27 -25.02 1.20 -13.53
C PRO A 27 -23.64 1.07 -14.18
N THR A 28 -23.40 1.78 -15.29
CA THR A 28 -22.11 1.80 -15.99
C THR A 28 -21.02 2.53 -15.22
N VAL A 29 -21.35 3.52 -14.36
CA VAL A 29 -20.38 4.25 -13.53
C VAL A 29 -20.01 3.42 -12.31
N ILE A 30 -20.97 2.75 -11.68
CA ILE A 30 -20.68 1.79 -10.59
C ILE A 30 -19.82 0.66 -11.12
N GLU A 31 -20.16 0.09 -12.29
CA GLU A 31 -19.39 -0.99 -12.90
C GLU A 31 -17.99 -0.53 -13.32
N ARG A 32 -17.83 0.70 -13.84
CA ARG A 32 -16.50 1.27 -14.14
C ARG A 32 -15.70 1.62 -12.89
N ILE A 33 -16.33 2.05 -11.80
CA ILE A 33 -15.67 2.23 -10.51
C ILE A 33 -15.30 0.87 -9.92
N ASN A 34 -16.14 -0.15 -10.06
CA ASN A 34 -15.85 -1.51 -9.62
C ASN A 34 -14.68 -2.11 -10.42
N VAL A 35 -14.72 -1.98 -11.75
CA VAL A 35 -13.64 -2.41 -12.65
C VAL A 35 -12.37 -1.57 -12.45
N GLY A 36 -12.51 -0.28 -12.12
CA GLY A 36 -11.39 0.61 -11.80
C GLY A 36 -10.82 0.43 -10.38
N LEU A 37 -11.61 -0.07 -9.42
CA LEU A 37 -11.16 -0.49 -8.08
C LEU A 37 -10.53 -1.88 -8.11
N VAL A 38 -11.00 -2.74 -9.03
CA VAL A 38 -10.38 -4.02 -9.37
C VAL A 38 -9.18 -3.75 -10.28
N LEU A 39 -8.19 -3.01 -9.75
CA LEU A 39 -6.85 -3.20 -10.27
C LEU A 39 -6.50 -4.68 -10.07
N PRO A 40 -5.82 -5.34 -11.04
CA PRO A 40 -5.20 -6.63 -10.77
C PRO A 40 -4.46 -6.53 -9.44
N SER A 41 -4.76 -7.42 -8.50
CA SER A 41 -4.36 -7.29 -7.10
C SER A 41 -2.85 -7.02 -6.95
N GLU A 42 -2.05 -7.55 -7.87
CA GLU A 42 -0.61 -7.34 -8.04
C GLU A 42 -0.22 -5.87 -8.27
N LEU A 43 -0.93 -5.20 -9.18
CA LEU A 43 -0.70 -3.80 -9.51
C LEU A 43 -1.10 -2.92 -8.32
N SER A 44 -2.22 -3.25 -7.67
CA SER A 44 -2.68 -2.55 -6.47
C SER A 44 -1.67 -2.65 -5.32
N LEU A 45 -1.11 -3.84 -5.08
CA LEU A 45 -0.15 -4.09 -4.01
C LEU A 45 1.20 -3.44 -4.28
N THR A 46 1.64 -3.42 -5.53
CA THR A 46 2.85 -2.70 -5.95
C THR A 46 2.71 -1.20 -5.69
N TRP A 47 1.54 -0.61 -6.01
CA TRP A 47 1.23 0.79 -5.68
C TRP A 47 1.17 1.04 -4.18
N ILE A 48 0.50 0.17 -3.41
CA ILE A 48 0.45 0.26 -1.94
C ILE A 48 1.86 0.21 -1.36
N PHE A 49 2.71 -0.67 -1.87
CA PHE A 49 4.11 -0.76 -1.47
C PHE A 49 4.85 0.55 -1.72
N TRP A 50 4.79 1.11 -2.94
CA TRP A 50 5.44 2.37 -3.26
C TRP A 50 4.93 3.54 -2.42
N LEU A 51 3.62 3.63 -2.21
CA LEU A 51 2.99 4.70 -1.42
C LEU A 51 3.37 4.62 0.05
N LEU A 52 3.25 3.44 0.67
CA LEU A 52 3.65 3.24 2.07
C LEU A 52 5.15 3.47 2.25
N PHE A 53 5.97 2.98 1.32
CA PHE A 53 7.41 3.23 1.33
C PHE A 53 7.71 4.73 1.31
N GLY A 54 7.12 5.48 0.37
CA GLY A 54 7.40 6.90 0.25
C GLY A 54 6.84 7.73 1.40
N LEU A 55 5.67 7.38 1.94
CA LEU A 55 5.13 7.96 3.17
C LEU A 55 6.08 7.76 4.34
N TRP A 56 6.65 6.56 4.45
CA TRP A 56 7.56 6.24 5.53
C TRP A 56 8.91 6.96 5.40
N VAL A 57 9.41 7.10 4.16
CA VAL A 57 10.59 7.92 3.84
C VAL A 57 10.35 9.39 4.19
N ALA A 58 9.18 9.93 3.85
CA ALA A 58 8.81 11.30 4.19
C ALA A 58 8.74 11.53 5.70
N GLN A 59 8.27 10.55 6.46
CA GLN A 59 8.22 10.62 7.93
C GLN A 59 9.60 10.40 8.60
N ASN A 60 10.54 9.70 7.94
CA ASN A 60 11.85 9.35 8.49
C ASN A 60 12.98 9.76 7.54
N SER A 61 12.95 11.01 7.06
CA SER A 61 13.89 11.54 6.06
C SER A 61 15.36 11.38 6.45
N ASP A 62 15.68 11.55 7.74
CA ASP A 62 17.05 11.42 8.26
C ASP A 62 17.59 9.98 8.18
N ARG A 63 16.70 9.00 8.04
CA ARG A 63 17.00 7.57 8.06
C ARG A 63 16.66 6.90 6.72
N ALA A 64 16.38 7.67 5.68
CA ALA A 64 15.96 7.17 4.37
C ALA A 64 16.90 6.08 3.82
N ARG A 65 18.22 6.19 4.05
CA ARG A 65 19.20 5.18 3.62
C ARG A 65 18.88 3.76 4.11
N TYR A 66 18.38 3.63 5.34
CA TYR A 66 18.01 2.33 5.91
C TYR A 66 16.72 1.77 5.32
N LEU A 67 15.78 2.64 4.97
CA LEU A 67 14.55 2.25 4.26
C LEU A 67 14.89 1.72 2.86
N PHE A 68 15.78 2.40 2.13
CA PHE A 68 16.25 1.95 0.82
C PHE A 68 16.99 0.61 0.89
N LEU A 69 17.84 0.43 1.90
CA LEU A 69 18.55 -0.83 2.12
C LEU A 69 17.58 -1.97 2.49
N GLY A 70 16.55 -1.67 3.28
CA GLY A 70 15.44 -2.57 3.57
C GLY A 70 14.70 -2.97 2.28
N ALA A 71 14.28 -2.00 1.48
CA ALA A 71 13.55 -2.26 0.23
C ALA A 71 14.37 -3.10 -0.75
N GLY A 72 15.63 -2.74 -0.97
CA GLY A 72 16.53 -3.47 -1.86
C GLY A 72 16.77 -4.91 -1.40
N SER A 73 17.07 -5.11 -0.11
CA SER A 73 17.26 -6.46 0.44
C SER A 73 15.98 -7.30 0.38
N GLY A 74 14.83 -6.69 0.68
CA GLY A 74 13.53 -7.36 0.66
C GLY A 74 13.11 -7.80 -0.74
N VAL A 75 13.12 -6.87 -1.69
CA VAL A 75 12.72 -7.17 -3.08
C VAL A 75 13.73 -8.11 -3.75
N GLY A 76 15.03 -7.95 -3.47
CA GLY A 76 16.06 -8.88 -3.92
C GLY A 76 15.82 -10.30 -3.39
N MET A 77 15.64 -10.46 -2.07
CA MET A 77 15.41 -11.77 -1.44
C MET A 77 14.08 -12.38 -1.89
N GLY A 78 13.01 -11.60 -1.93
CA GLY A 78 11.70 -12.04 -2.41
C GLY A 78 11.77 -12.55 -3.84
N SER A 79 12.55 -11.90 -4.71
CA SER A 79 12.72 -12.39 -6.08
C SER A 79 13.32 -13.79 -6.14
N ILE A 80 14.18 -14.18 -5.20
CA ILE A 80 14.83 -15.50 -5.12
C ILE A 80 13.85 -16.57 -4.61
N VAL A 81 13.01 -16.20 -3.65
CA VAL A 81 12.08 -17.11 -2.96
C VAL A 81 10.73 -17.23 -3.70
N ALA A 82 10.39 -16.26 -4.55
CA ALA A 82 9.14 -16.21 -5.31
C ALA A 82 8.79 -17.43 -6.19
N PRO A 83 9.75 -18.20 -6.78
CA PRO A 83 9.42 -19.35 -7.62
C PRO A 83 8.69 -20.50 -6.89
N ILE A 84 8.46 -20.39 -5.58
CA ILE A 84 7.78 -21.40 -4.77
C ILE A 84 6.24 -21.35 -4.94
N GLY A 85 5.70 -20.31 -5.59
CA GLY A 85 4.27 -20.26 -5.97
C GLY A 85 3.29 -20.13 -4.79
N ILE A 86 3.76 -19.61 -3.66
CA ILE A 86 2.91 -19.36 -2.49
C ILE A 86 2.28 -17.98 -2.62
N ASP A 87 0.95 -17.93 -2.62
CA ASP A 87 0.22 -16.67 -2.57
C ASP A 87 0.40 -15.97 -1.22
N MET A 88 1.06 -14.81 -1.24
CA MET A 88 1.33 -13.96 -0.08
C MET A 88 0.43 -12.71 -0.03
N SER A 89 -0.58 -12.63 -0.89
CA SER A 89 -1.43 -11.44 -1.09
C SER A 89 -2.10 -10.97 0.22
N MET A 90 -2.87 -11.83 0.89
CA MET A 90 -3.55 -11.54 2.16
C MET A 90 -2.58 -11.15 3.28
N LEU A 91 -1.44 -11.86 3.38
CA LEU A 91 -0.41 -11.54 4.37
C LEU A 91 0.22 -10.18 4.09
N SER A 92 0.51 -9.87 2.82
CA SER A 92 1.09 -8.59 2.42
C SER A 92 0.12 -7.42 2.69
N LEU A 93 -1.18 -7.61 2.45
CA LEU A 93 -2.22 -6.62 2.77
C LEU A 93 -2.36 -6.41 4.28
N GLY A 94 -2.31 -7.47 5.08
CA GLY A 94 -2.29 -7.38 6.53
C GLY A 94 -1.08 -6.60 7.06
N VAL A 95 0.11 -6.87 6.52
CA VAL A 95 1.33 -6.12 6.84
C VAL A 95 1.22 -4.66 6.39
N ALA A 96 0.66 -4.41 5.20
CA ALA A 96 0.43 -3.05 4.68
C ALA A 96 -0.52 -2.25 5.59
N LEU A 97 -1.58 -2.87 6.12
CA LEU A 97 -2.47 -2.23 7.10
C LEU A 97 -1.73 -1.83 8.36
N LEU A 98 -0.93 -2.73 8.93
CA LEU A 98 -0.18 -2.47 10.15
C LEU A 98 0.81 -1.31 9.94
N ILE A 99 1.49 -1.27 8.79
CA ILE A 99 2.39 -0.18 8.41
C ILE A 99 1.61 1.14 8.26
N GLY A 100 0.50 1.13 7.50
CA GLY A 100 -0.33 2.32 7.30
C GLY A 100 -0.87 2.89 8.62
N ALA A 101 -1.36 2.02 9.51
CA ALA A 101 -1.82 2.40 10.85
C ALA A 101 -0.67 2.95 11.71
N TRP A 102 0.55 2.39 11.58
CA TRP A 102 1.74 2.90 12.25
C TRP A 102 2.10 4.31 11.77
N ILE A 103 2.13 4.53 10.45
CA ILE A 103 2.42 5.85 9.86
C ILE A 103 1.38 6.89 10.31
N CYS A 104 0.10 6.51 10.42
CA CYS A 104 -0.96 7.39 10.91
C CYS A 104 -0.68 7.93 12.33
N ARG A 105 0.02 7.17 13.19
CA ARG A 105 0.41 7.65 14.53
C ARG A 105 1.42 8.79 14.48
N GLY A 106 2.12 8.97 13.35
CA GLY A 106 3.08 10.06 13.18
C GLY A 106 4.37 9.91 14.00
N GLN A 107 4.61 8.77 14.63
CA GLN A 107 5.82 8.53 15.42
C GLN A 107 7.01 8.09 14.55
N PRO A 108 8.20 8.69 14.71
CA PRO A 108 9.39 8.27 13.99
C PRO A 108 9.79 6.85 14.39
N SER A 109 10.10 6.00 13.41
CA SER A 109 10.43 4.60 13.63
C SER A 109 11.92 4.43 13.90
N ASN A 110 12.29 3.45 14.74
CA ASN A 110 13.69 3.03 14.85
C ASN A 110 14.19 2.56 13.47
N LYS A 111 15.42 2.95 13.10
CA LYS A 111 16.04 2.65 11.80
C LYS A 111 16.02 1.15 11.45
N TRP A 112 16.25 0.29 12.44
CA TRP A 112 16.27 -1.16 12.24
C TRP A 112 14.87 -1.75 12.02
N ILE A 113 13.89 -1.28 12.80
CA ILE A 113 12.49 -1.73 12.65
C ILE A 113 11.99 -1.32 11.26
N ALA A 114 12.22 -0.07 10.86
CA ALA A 114 11.82 0.43 9.55
C ALA A 114 12.46 -0.36 8.40
N ALA A 115 13.77 -0.64 8.48
CA ALA A 115 14.47 -1.44 7.47
C ALA A 115 13.94 -2.87 7.39
N ILE A 116 13.75 -3.54 8.53
CA ILE A 116 13.23 -4.92 8.58
C ILE A 116 11.81 -4.98 8.03
N THR A 117 10.93 -4.07 8.47
CA THR A 117 9.53 -4.07 8.02
C THR A 117 9.42 -3.82 6.52
N VAL A 118 10.18 -2.88 5.97
CA VAL A 118 10.21 -2.62 4.52
C VAL A 118 10.83 -3.80 3.77
N SER A 119 11.83 -4.47 4.34
CA SER A 119 12.41 -5.68 3.74
C SER A 119 11.40 -6.81 3.64
N VAL A 120 10.72 -7.14 4.74
CA VAL A 120 9.66 -8.17 4.76
C VAL A 120 8.53 -7.80 3.80
N PHE A 121 8.07 -6.55 3.84
CA PHE A 121 6.97 -6.10 2.99
C PHE A 121 7.33 -6.09 1.50
N GLY A 122 8.55 -5.66 1.16
CA GLY A 122 9.08 -5.73 -0.21
C GLY A 122 9.20 -7.16 -0.71
N ALA A 123 9.69 -8.08 0.14
CA ALA A 123 9.80 -9.50 -0.18
C ALA A 123 8.42 -10.13 -0.47
N MET A 124 7.43 -9.84 0.36
CA MET A 124 6.06 -10.32 0.18
C MET A 124 5.44 -9.77 -1.12
N THR A 125 5.63 -8.47 -1.38
CA THR A 125 5.04 -7.80 -2.54
C THR A 125 5.60 -8.34 -3.85
N ILE A 126 6.93 -8.46 -3.99
CA ILE A 126 7.52 -9.01 -5.22
C ILE A 126 7.22 -10.51 -5.39
N SER A 127 7.12 -11.26 -4.29
CA SER A 127 6.76 -12.68 -4.35
C SER A 127 5.35 -12.88 -4.88
N MET A 128 4.42 -12.00 -4.52
CA MET A 128 3.06 -12.03 -5.01
C MET A 128 2.97 -11.69 -6.51
N VAL A 129 3.67 -10.64 -6.97
CA VAL A 129 3.76 -10.29 -8.41
C VAL A 129 4.25 -11.47 -9.24
N PHE A 130 5.27 -12.19 -8.76
CA PHE A 130 5.77 -13.36 -9.47
C PHE A 130 4.86 -14.59 -9.33
N SER A 131 4.20 -14.77 -8.20
CA SER A 131 3.27 -15.90 -8.00
C SER A 131 2.07 -15.83 -8.93
N ALA A 132 1.59 -14.63 -9.25
CA ALA A 132 0.45 -14.45 -10.13
C ALA A 132 0.82 -14.52 -11.62
N HIS A 133 2.11 -14.41 -11.94
CA HIS A 133 2.66 -14.58 -13.29
C HIS A 133 3.73 -15.68 -13.31
N ILE A 134 3.40 -16.88 -12.80
CA ILE A 134 4.39 -17.94 -12.54
C ILE A 134 5.14 -18.36 -13.81
N ASP A 135 4.45 -18.41 -14.95
CA ASP A 135 5.02 -18.78 -16.26
C ASP A 135 6.09 -17.78 -16.73
N ILE A 136 5.89 -16.50 -16.44
CA ILE A 136 6.78 -15.40 -16.80
C ILE A 136 7.90 -15.24 -15.77
N SER A 137 7.60 -15.55 -14.50
CA SER A 137 8.55 -15.44 -13.39
C SER A 137 9.72 -16.41 -13.49
N GLN A 138 9.64 -17.47 -14.30
CA GLN A 138 10.78 -18.39 -14.50
C GLN A 138 11.91 -17.76 -15.32
N ASP A 139 11.63 -16.69 -16.07
CA ASP A 139 12.66 -15.98 -16.84
C ASP A 139 13.51 -15.07 -15.91
N PRO A 140 14.83 -15.32 -15.79
CA PRO A 140 15.70 -14.52 -14.94
C PRO A 140 15.81 -13.06 -15.39
N LEU A 141 15.71 -12.77 -16.69
CA LEU A 141 15.79 -11.42 -17.23
C LEU A 141 14.55 -10.62 -16.83
N ILE A 142 13.37 -11.22 -16.91
CA ILE A 142 12.12 -10.58 -16.48
C ILE A 142 12.12 -10.33 -14.97
N ARG A 143 12.63 -11.28 -14.17
CA ARG A 143 12.80 -11.09 -12.72
C ARG A 143 13.70 -9.91 -12.39
N ILE A 144 14.84 -9.78 -13.07
CA ILE A 144 15.76 -8.66 -12.88
C ILE A 144 15.08 -7.33 -13.24
N ILE A 145 14.38 -7.27 -14.38
CA ILE A 145 13.67 -6.05 -14.81
C ILE A 145 12.58 -5.67 -13.81
N ALA A 146 11.79 -6.63 -13.34
CA ALA A 146 10.74 -6.39 -12.35
C ALA A 146 11.30 -5.88 -11.02
N VAL A 147 12.40 -6.47 -10.52
CA VAL A 147 13.10 -6.00 -9.31
C VAL A 147 13.61 -4.58 -9.49
N ILE A 148 14.28 -4.28 -10.60
CA ILE A 148 14.80 -2.94 -10.90
C ILE A 148 13.66 -1.93 -11.01
N SER A 149 12.60 -2.26 -11.73
CA SER A 149 11.42 -1.40 -11.90
C SER A 149 10.74 -1.10 -10.57
N MET A 150 10.56 -2.13 -9.73
CA MET A 150 9.97 -1.97 -8.40
C MET A 150 10.82 -1.08 -7.49
N MET A 151 12.15 -1.20 -7.56
CA MET A 151 13.08 -0.33 -6.83
C MET A 151 13.10 1.10 -7.37
N PHE A 152 13.01 1.27 -8.69
CA PHE A 152 12.90 2.58 -9.31
C PHE A 152 11.60 3.28 -8.90
N GLY A 153 10.47 2.58 -8.92
CA GLY A 153 9.17 3.11 -8.47
C GLY A 153 9.20 3.52 -7.00
N ALA A 154 9.74 2.67 -6.12
CA ALA A 154 9.91 3.00 -4.70
C ALA A 154 10.82 4.22 -4.51
N SER A 155 11.92 4.31 -5.26
CA SER A 155 12.86 5.44 -5.20
C SER A 155 12.26 6.74 -5.72
N PHE A 156 11.50 6.66 -6.80
CA PHE A 156 10.81 7.79 -7.36
C PHE A 156 9.80 8.34 -6.35
N ILE A 157 8.85 7.52 -5.88
CA ILE A 157 7.81 7.96 -4.93
C ILE A 157 8.41 8.42 -3.59
N GLY A 158 9.43 7.71 -3.08
CA GLY A 158 10.12 8.10 -1.85
C GLY A 158 10.87 9.42 -1.99
N GLY A 159 11.55 9.65 -3.11
CA GLY A 159 12.21 10.92 -3.40
C GLY A 159 11.20 12.07 -3.56
N LEU A 160 10.10 11.81 -4.26
CA LEU A 160 9.06 12.80 -4.54
C LEU A 160 8.36 13.24 -3.24
N LEU A 161 7.95 12.29 -2.39
CA LEU A 161 7.34 12.61 -1.10
C LEU A 161 8.34 13.27 -0.14
N ARG A 162 9.61 12.86 -0.14
CA ARG A 162 10.65 13.57 0.62
C ARG A 162 10.79 15.03 0.17
N GLN A 163 10.74 15.29 -1.14
CA GLN A 163 10.83 16.64 -1.67
C GLN A 163 9.62 17.49 -1.27
N PHE A 164 8.42 16.92 -1.27
CA PHE A 164 7.21 17.59 -0.77
C PHE A 164 7.33 18.00 0.71
N VAL A 165 7.93 17.15 1.55
CA VAL A 165 8.18 17.48 2.96
C VAL A 165 9.06 18.72 3.12
N VAL A 166 10.07 18.84 2.27
CA VAL A 166 11.00 19.98 2.27
C VAL A 166 10.31 21.26 1.77
N TRP A 167 9.43 21.15 0.77
CA TRP A 167 8.70 22.30 0.22
C TRP A 167 7.61 22.83 1.15
N PHE A 168 6.94 21.96 1.91
CA PHE A 168 5.78 22.34 2.72
C PHE A 168 5.90 21.87 4.19
N PRO A 169 6.95 22.28 4.93
CA PRO A 169 7.24 21.74 6.26
C PRO A 169 6.10 21.90 7.28
N GLY A 170 5.32 22.99 7.19
CA GLY A 170 4.18 23.23 8.07
C GLY A 170 2.95 22.36 7.79
N GLN A 171 2.75 21.93 6.53
CA GLN A 171 1.59 21.13 6.13
C GLN A 171 1.89 19.62 6.15
N THR A 172 3.16 19.24 6.11
CA THR A 172 3.64 17.85 6.12
C THR A 172 3.00 16.95 7.19
N PRO A 173 2.92 17.34 8.48
CA PRO A 173 2.43 16.43 9.52
C PRO A 173 0.96 16.04 9.31
N MET A 174 0.15 16.97 8.79
CA MET A 174 -1.26 16.72 8.49
C MET A 174 -1.43 16.01 7.14
N GLY A 175 -0.69 16.44 6.12
CA GLY A 175 -0.72 15.84 4.78
C GLY A 175 -0.32 14.37 4.79
N LEU A 176 0.73 13.99 5.53
CA LEU A 176 1.14 12.60 5.69
C LEU A 176 0.07 11.74 6.35
N ARG A 177 -0.61 12.28 7.38
CA ARG A 177 -1.69 11.56 8.09
C ARG A 177 -2.91 11.36 7.20
N ILE A 178 -3.28 12.36 6.41
CA ILE A 178 -4.36 12.25 5.44
C ILE A 178 -3.98 11.17 4.43
N LEU A 179 -2.83 11.31 3.76
CA LEU A 179 -2.44 10.37 2.71
C LEU A 179 -2.28 8.93 3.26
N SER A 180 -1.74 8.75 4.47
CA SER A 180 -1.67 7.43 5.11
C SER A 180 -3.04 6.86 5.47
N SER A 181 -3.99 7.69 5.91
CA SER A 181 -5.35 7.24 6.20
C SER A 181 -6.08 6.77 4.94
N TRP A 182 -5.83 7.43 3.81
CA TRP A 182 -6.35 7.01 2.51
C TRP A 182 -5.72 5.69 2.09
N THR A 183 -4.40 5.52 2.27
CA THR A 183 -3.75 4.23 1.98
C THR A 183 -4.33 3.10 2.83
N VAL A 184 -4.58 3.31 4.12
CA VAL A 184 -5.25 2.32 4.98
C VAL A 184 -6.65 2.01 4.46
N ALA A 185 -7.44 3.01 4.09
CA ALA A 185 -8.78 2.82 3.52
C ALA A 185 -8.73 1.96 2.25
N PHE A 186 -7.82 2.24 1.32
CA PHE A 186 -7.64 1.43 0.11
C PHE A 186 -7.27 -0.02 0.43
N VAL A 187 -6.34 -0.25 1.37
CA VAL A 187 -5.96 -1.62 1.76
C VAL A 187 -7.15 -2.35 2.41
N THR A 188 -7.92 -1.68 3.26
CA THR A 188 -9.12 -2.29 3.86
C THR A 188 -10.18 -2.65 2.82
N MET A 189 -10.34 -1.83 1.77
CA MET A 189 -11.25 -2.14 0.66
C MET A 189 -10.78 -3.37 -0.11
N GLN A 190 -9.48 -3.50 -0.38
CA GLN A 190 -8.93 -4.68 -1.07
C GLN A 190 -9.12 -5.97 -0.25
N ILE A 191 -8.98 -5.90 1.07
CA ILE A 191 -9.26 -7.04 1.96
C ILE A 191 -10.75 -7.36 1.98
N ALA A 192 -11.63 -6.36 2.02
CA ALA A 192 -13.07 -6.60 2.01
C ALA A 192 -13.51 -7.25 0.68
N MET A 193 -13.00 -6.78 -0.45
CA MET A 193 -13.33 -7.35 -1.76
C MET A 193 -12.84 -8.79 -1.92
N SER A 194 -11.65 -9.11 -1.40
CA SER A 194 -11.12 -10.49 -1.42
C SER A 194 -11.81 -11.45 -0.45
N ALA A 195 -12.61 -10.95 0.49
CA ALA A 195 -13.44 -11.79 1.38
C ALA A 195 -14.86 -12.05 0.85
N VAL A 196 -15.29 -11.33 -0.19
CA VAL A 196 -16.63 -11.42 -0.78
C VAL A 196 -16.65 -12.28 -2.06
N GLY A 197 -15.48 -12.52 -2.67
CA GLY A 197 -15.30 -13.48 -3.77
C GLY A 197 -15.07 -14.90 -3.27
#